data_AF-X0X506-F1
#
_entry.id   AF-X0X506-F1
#
_cell.length_a   1.000
_cell.length_b   1.000
_cell.length_c   1.000
_cell.angle_alpha   90.00
_cell.angle_beta   90.00
_cell.angle_gamma   90.00
#
_symmetry.space_group_name_H-M   'P 1'
#
loop_
_entity.id
_entity.type
_entity.pdbx_description
1 polymer ?
#
loop_
_entity_poly.entity_id
_entity_poly.type
_entity_poly.pdbx_seq_one_letter_code
_entity_poly.pdbx_strand_id
1 'polypeptide(L)'
;YWKQEIEVLKKELAITHEEKRAEIESKIHYMEKTDMAVVVSQSQNEIDEMQKKGLDIVPHRKRIVKEDLDTKFKDPDDLFRIVFVCAMWMTGFDVPCCSTIYLDKPMRNHTLMQTIARANRVFRDKANGLIVDYVGVFRNLQRALAIYGSGSGGGVREGDMPVKDKAALVGQLKHAIAEVTAFCMKQGIDLDAIQCSEKGFERIKMLDNAVDAILVNDDSKRDYLLLAGNVNKLYKAILPDPAAKDLFPKCIL
;
A
#
# COMPACT_ATOMS: atom_id res chain seq x y z
N TYR A 1 20.92 -2.69 2.23
CA TYR A 1 19.76 -2.28 1.42
C TYR A 1 19.37 -0.81 1.63
N TRP A 2 18.73 -0.39 2.74
CA TRP A 2 18.18 0.97 2.90
C TRP A 2 19.17 2.11 2.56
N LYS A 3 20.39 2.05 3.10
CA LYS A 3 21.46 3.00 2.78
C LYS A 3 21.88 2.95 1.30
N GLN A 4 21.95 1.76 0.71
CA GLN A 4 22.33 1.60 -0.69
C GLN A 4 21.26 2.18 -1.63
N GLU A 5 19.99 1.98 -1.32
CA GLU A 5 18.88 2.55 -2.08
C GLU A 5 18.89 4.08 -2.03
N ILE A 6 19.15 4.68 -0.85
CA ILE A 6 19.34 6.14 -0.73
C ILE A 6 20.48 6.62 -1.63
N GLU A 7 21.61 5.91 -1.66
CA GLU A 7 22.74 6.26 -2.53
C GLU A 7 22.41 6.13 -4.02
N VAL A 8 21.62 5.12 -4.40
CA VAL A 8 21.12 4.98 -5.78
C VAL A 8 20.22 6.17 -6.15
N LEU A 9 19.27 6.52 -5.29
CA LEU A 9 18.37 7.66 -5.52
C LEU A 9 19.13 8.99 -5.59
N LYS A 10 20.16 9.18 -4.76
CA LYS A 10 21.02 10.38 -4.81
C LYS A 10 21.78 10.49 -6.14
N LYS A 11 22.25 9.35 -6.68
CA LYS A 11 22.89 9.31 -8.00
C LYS A 11 21.89 9.60 -9.12
N GLU A 12 20.69 9.03 -9.04
CA GLU A 12 19.59 9.30 -9.97
C GLU A 12 19.21 10.79 -9.94
N LEU A 13 19.14 11.39 -8.75
CA LEU A 13 18.84 12.81 -8.58
C LEU A 13 19.83 13.72 -9.30
N ALA A 14 21.11 13.35 -9.34
CA ALA A 14 22.16 14.14 -9.98
C ALA A 14 22.03 14.22 -11.51
N ILE A 15 21.35 13.25 -12.14
CA ILE A 15 21.21 13.14 -13.59
C ILE A 15 19.78 13.45 -14.09
N THR A 16 18.84 13.72 -13.17
CA THR A 16 17.41 13.85 -13.49
C THR A 16 17.00 15.30 -13.79
N HIS A 17 16.12 15.48 -14.78
CA HIS A 17 15.52 16.78 -15.13
C HIS A 17 14.58 17.32 -14.03
N GLU A 18 14.37 18.64 -14.03
CA GLU A 18 13.74 19.41 -12.94
C GLU A 18 12.37 18.90 -12.49
N GLU A 19 11.53 18.40 -13.41
CA GLU A 19 10.17 17.91 -13.10
C GLU A 19 10.14 16.68 -12.18
N LYS A 20 11.06 15.73 -12.35
CA LYS A 20 11.13 14.50 -11.53
C LYS A 20 12.00 14.66 -10.28
N ARG A 21 12.73 15.77 -10.20
CA ARG A 21 13.69 16.04 -9.13
C ARG A 21 13.01 16.13 -7.77
N ALA A 22 11.88 16.85 -7.70
CA ALA A 22 11.12 17.04 -6.47
C ALA A 22 10.58 15.71 -5.90
N GLU A 23 10.16 14.78 -6.77
CA GLU A 23 9.67 13.46 -6.35
C GLU A 23 10.80 12.62 -5.72
N ILE A 24 11.97 12.61 -6.36
CA ILE A 24 13.14 11.87 -5.87
C ILE A 24 13.65 12.48 -4.56
N GLU A 25 13.71 13.80 -4.44
CA GLU A 25 14.10 14.50 -3.21
C GLU A 25 13.14 14.19 -2.05
N SER A 26 11.83 14.21 -2.30
CA SER A 26 10.81 13.84 -1.31
C SER A 26 10.98 12.39 -0.86
N LYS A 27 11.24 11.46 -1.79
CA LYS A 27 11.49 10.05 -1.48
C LYS A 27 12.76 9.85 -0.65
N ILE A 28 13.85 10.52 -1.00
CA ILE A 28 15.10 10.49 -0.22
C ILE A 28 14.84 11.02 1.19
N HIS A 29 14.19 12.19 1.31
CA HIS A 29 13.85 12.79 2.60
C HIS A 29 13.02 11.85 3.48
N TYR A 30 12.01 11.21 2.88
CA TYR A 30 11.17 10.23 3.55
C TYR A 30 12.01 9.06 4.07
N MET A 31 12.88 8.49 3.24
CA MET A 31 13.73 7.36 3.61
C MET A 31 14.77 7.72 4.68
N GLU A 32 15.37 8.90 4.61
CA GLU A 32 16.38 9.36 5.57
C GLU A 32 15.78 9.65 6.94
N LYS A 33 14.58 10.24 6.99
CA LYS A 33 13.88 10.52 8.25
C LYS A 33 13.15 9.31 8.84
N THR A 34 12.97 8.25 8.07
CA THR A 34 12.23 7.07 8.56
C THR A 34 12.99 6.41 9.70
N ASP A 35 12.36 6.40 10.86
CA ASP A 35 12.86 5.77 12.06
C ASP A 35 12.27 4.35 12.20
N MET A 36 13.09 3.45 12.74
CA MET A 36 12.81 2.03 12.85
C MET A 36 13.28 1.47 14.18
N ALA A 37 12.54 0.53 14.75
CA ALA A 37 12.88 -0.06 16.04
C ALA A 37 12.55 -1.56 16.09
N VAL A 38 13.30 -2.27 16.91
CA VAL A 38 12.99 -3.65 17.30
C VAL A 38 12.19 -3.59 18.59
N VAL A 39 11.04 -4.25 18.62
CA VAL A 39 10.16 -4.36 19.80
C VAL A 39 9.94 -5.84 20.11
N VAL A 40 10.60 -6.30 21.16
CA VAL A 40 10.62 -7.71 21.58
C VAL A 40 10.38 -7.84 23.07
N SER A 41 9.73 -8.93 23.46
CA SER A 41 9.47 -9.26 24.87
C SER A 41 10.78 -9.37 25.63
N GLN A 42 10.77 -8.97 26.91
CA GLN A 42 11.91 -9.15 27.79
C GLN A 42 11.99 -10.60 28.25
N SER A 43 13.20 -11.17 28.28
CA SER A 43 13.47 -12.45 28.94
C SER A 43 14.59 -12.32 29.97
N GLN A 44 14.62 -13.25 30.92
CA GLN A 44 15.70 -13.33 31.90
C GLN A 44 17.03 -13.65 31.19
N ASN A 45 18.12 -13.03 31.60
CA ASN A 45 19.46 -13.21 31.04
C ASN A 45 19.59 -12.95 29.52
N GLU A 46 18.68 -12.16 28.93
CA GLU A 46 18.67 -11.90 27.48
C GLU A 46 19.97 -11.28 26.96
N ILE A 47 20.65 -10.46 27.77
CA ILE A 47 21.90 -9.80 27.37
C ILE A 47 22.99 -10.84 27.13
N ASP A 48 23.23 -11.72 28.10
CA ASP A 48 24.25 -12.76 28.01
C ASP A 48 23.94 -13.77 26.89
N GLU A 49 22.67 -14.15 26.73
CA GLU A 49 22.25 -15.06 25.66
C GLU A 49 22.44 -14.47 24.26
N MET A 50 22.13 -13.18 24.08
CA MET A 50 22.31 -12.50 22.81
C MET A 50 23.79 -12.28 22.51
N GLN A 51 24.60 -11.92 23.52
CA GLN A 51 26.05 -11.78 23.37
C GLN A 51 26.72 -13.10 22.94
N LYS A 52 26.30 -14.25 23.50
CA LYS A 52 26.77 -15.58 23.06
C LYS A 52 26.46 -15.87 21.60
N LYS A 53 25.42 -15.25 21.04
CA LYS A 53 25.03 -15.34 19.62
C LYS A 53 25.65 -14.25 18.75
N GLY A 54 26.51 -13.39 19.31
CA GLY A 54 27.13 -12.27 18.61
C GLY A 54 26.19 -11.08 18.36
N LEU A 55 25.12 -10.96 19.16
CA LEU A 55 24.11 -9.92 19.03
C LEU A 55 24.14 -8.99 20.25
N ASP A 56 23.84 -7.71 20.04
CA ASP A 56 23.69 -6.71 21.11
C ASP A 56 22.25 -6.20 21.20
N ILE A 57 21.55 -6.60 22.26
CA ILE A 57 20.16 -6.20 22.53
C ILE A 57 20.05 -4.92 23.37
N VAL A 58 21.14 -4.49 24.01
CA VAL A 58 21.12 -3.41 25.00
C VAL A 58 20.61 -2.08 24.43
N PRO A 59 21.04 -1.62 23.23
CA PRO A 59 20.52 -0.39 22.63
C PRO A 59 19.01 -0.46 22.37
N HIS A 60 18.52 -1.60 21.88
CA HIS A 60 17.11 -1.82 21.60
C HIS A 60 16.28 -1.81 22.89
N ARG A 61 16.76 -2.49 23.94
CA ARG A 61 16.06 -2.51 25.23
C ARG A 61 15.99 -1.12 25.86
N LYS A 62 17.10 -0.37 25.83
CA LYS A 62 17.13 1.02 26.31
C LYS A 62 16.10 1.88 25.59
N ARG A 63 15.93 1.69 24.29
CA ARG A 63 14.94 2.40 23.48
C ARG A 63 13.50 2.02 23.85
N ILE A 64 13.19 0.73 23.94
CA ILE A 64 11.87 0.21 24.33
C ILE A 64 11.44 0.74 25.71
N VAL A 65 12.39 0.87 26.65
CA VAL A 65 12.08 1.31 28.02
C VAL A 65 11.97 2.84 28.14
N LYS A 66 12.77 3.59 27.37
CA LYS A 66 12.83 5.06 27.52
C LYS A 66 11.84 5.81 26.66
N GLU A 67 11.47 5.25 25.51
CA GLU A 67 10.59 5.92 24.55
C GLU A 67 9.18 5.32 24.58
N ASP A 68 8.17 6.17 24.38
CA ASP A 68 6.80 5.72 24.15
C ASP A 68 6.61 5.29 22.68
N LEU A 69 7.17 4.12 22.35
CA LEU A 69 7.10 3.57 20.99
C LEU A 69 5.66 3.24 20.56
N ASP A 70 4.81 2.85 21.50
CA ASP A 70 3.41 2.52 21.26
C ASP A 70 2.63 3.74 20.75
N THR A 71 2.78 4.90 21.40
CA THR A 71 2.10 6.14 20.98
C THR A 71 2.68 6.67 19.68
N LYS A 72 4.01 6.71 19.56
CA LYS A 72 4.69 7.15 18.33
C LYS A 72 4.24 6.37 17.11
N PHE A 73 4.15 5.04 17.21
CA PHE A 73 3.79 4.21 16.06
C PHE A 73 2.30 4.31 15.65
N LYS A 74 1.44 4.75 16.58
CA LYS A 74 0.02 5.02 16.27
C LYS A 74 -0.19 6.35 15.56
N ASP A 75 0.75 7.28 15.70
CA ASP A 75 0.69 8.58 15.06
C ASP A 75 1.12 8.46 13.58
N PRO A 76 0.22 8.74 12.62
CA PRO A 76 0.55 8.68 11.20
C PRO A 76 1.57 9.74 10.75
N ASP A 77 1.75 10.81 11.52
CA ASP A 77 2.64 11.92 11.18
C ASP A 77 4.04 11.78 11.83
N ASP A 78 4.22 10.78 12.71
CA ASP A 78 5.51 10.47 13.32
C ASP A 78 6.51 9.87 12.31
N LEU A 79 7.79 9.99 12.64
CA LEU A 79 8.89 9.45 11.84
C LEU A 79 9.09 7.96 12.07
N PHE A 80 8.58 7.41 13.18
CA PHE A 80 8.67 6.00 13.54
C PHE A 80 7.67 5.16 12.77
N ARG A 81 8.11 4.59 11.64
CA ARG A 81 7.23 3.99 10.62
C ARG A 81 7.43 2.49 10.42
N ILE A 82 8.53 1.93 10.89
CA ILE A 82 8.83 0.50 10.75
C ILE A 82 9.17 -0.10 12.10
N VAL A 83 8.45 -1.17 12.45
CA VAL A 83 8.74 -1.95 13.65
C VAL A 83 9.02 -3.40 13.30
N PHE A 84 10.04 -3.96 13.93
CA PHE A 84 10.36 -5.38 13.88
C PHE A 84 9.88 -6.04 15.17
N VAL A 85 8.97 -7.01 15.05
CA VAL A 85 8.35 -7.68 16.20
C VAL A 85 8.47 -9.20 16.10
N CYS A 86 8.56 -9.88 17.25
CA CYS A 86 8.51 -11.35 17.32
C CYS A 86 7.21 -11.91 17.91
N ALA A 87 6.67 -11.23 18.92
CA ALA A 87 5.49 -11.64 19.68
C ALA A 87 4.74 -10.42 20.26
N MET A 88 5.49 -9.40 20.67
CA MET A 88 4.91 -8.11 21.06
C MET A 88 4.12 -7.50 19.90
N TRP A 89 3.05 -6.78 20.24
CA TRP A 89 2.18 -6.11 19.28
C TRP A 89 1.55 -7.02 18.21
N MET A 90 1.54 -8.35 18.42
CA MET A 90 0.75 -9.28 17.61
C MET A 90 -0.69 -9.41 18.11
N THR A 91 -0.94 -9.10 19.38
CA THR A 91 -2.26 -9.14 20.03
C THR A 91 -2.50 -7.86 20.82
N GLY A 92 -3.75 -7.38 20.86
CA GLY A 92 -4.16 -6.20 21.65
C GLY A 92 -3.70 -4.83 21.13
N PHE A 93 -2.61 -4.74 20.39
CA PHE A 93 -2.14 -3.48 19.80
C PHE A 93 -2.98 -3.12 18.56
N ASP A 94 -3.51 -1.91 18.45
CA ASP A 94 -4.35 -1.51 17.29
C ASP A 94 -3.79 -0.23 16.68
N VAL A 95 -3.51 -0.28 15.39
CA VAL A 95 -2.89 0.81 14.62
C VAL A 95 -3.65 0.92 13.31
N PRO A 96 -4.76 1.68 13.25
CA PRO A 96 -5.60 1.76 12.05
C PRO A 96 -4.83 2.23 10.80
N CYS A 97 -3.85 3.11 10.97
CA CYS A 97 -2.99 3.59 9.88
C CYS A 97 -2.01 2.54 9.33
N CYS A 98 -1.78 1.43 10.05
CA CYS A 98 -0.92 0.35 9.58
C CYS A 98 -1.54 -0.34 8.38
N SER A 99 -0.89 -0.19 7.22
CA SER A 99 -1.36 -0.73 5.95
C SER A 99 -0.66 -2.01 5.55
N THR A 100 0.58 -2.23 6.01
CA THR A 100 1.44 -3.29 5.47
C THR A 100 2.04 -4.14 6.58
N ILE A 101 1.95 -5.46 6.45
CA ILE A 101 2.57 -6.43 7.36
C ILE A 101 3.43 -7.40 6.56
N TYR A 102 4.68 -7.53 6.98
CA TYR A 102 5.63 -8.52 6.47
C TYR A 102 5.66 -9.73 7.40
N LEU A 103 5.45 -10.93 6.85
CA LEU A 103 5.39 -12.17 7.59
C LEU A 103 6.63 -13.01 7.31
N ASP A 104 7.47 -13.12 8.34
CA ASP A 104 8.63 -14.00 8.38
C ASP A 104 8.58 -14.96 9.59
N LYS A 105 7.36 -15.35 9.98
CA LYS A 105 7.12 -16.27 11.09
C LYS A 105 6.05 -17.28 10.70
N PRO A 106 6.30 -18.60 10.86
CA PRO A 106 5.25 -19.59 10.64
C PRO A 106 4.12 -19.37 11.65
N MET A 107 2.94 -19.07 11.14
CA MET A 107 1.71 -18.88 11.92
C MET A 107 0.59 -19.73 11.34
N ARG A 108 -0.40 -20.07 12.17
CA ARG A 108 -1.54 -20.90 11.74
C ARG A 108 -2.85 -20.36 12.31
N ASN A 109 -3.94 -20.71 11.64
CA ASN A 109 -5.30 -20.56 12.13
C ASN A 109 -5.62 -19.13 12.64
N HIS A 110 -6.09 -19.02 13.88
CA HIS A 110 -6.57 -17.78 14.47
C HIS A 110 -5.48 -16.69 14.58
N THR A 111 -4.24 -17.05 14.89
CA THR A 111 -3.14 -16.09 15.05
C THR A 111 -2.84 -15.38 13.74
N LEU A 112 -2.89 -16.12 12.62
CA LEU A 112 -2.72 -15.56 11.29
C LEU A 112 -3.88 -14.63 10.93
N MET A 113 -5.12 -15.07 11.16
CA MET A 113 -6.31 -14.24 10.88
C MET A 113 -6.30 -12.94 11.69
N GLN A 114 -5.95 -13.01 12.97
CA GLN A 114 -5.80 -11.83 13.83
C GLN A 114 -4.69 -10.90 13.34
N THR A 115 -3.58 -11.46 12.87
CA THR A 115 -2.46 -10.67 12.34
C THR A 115 -2.85 -9.96 11.04
N ILE A 116 -3.46 -10.67 10.08
CA ILE A 116 -3.89 -10.09 8.80
C ILE A 116 -4.97 -9.02 9.00
N ALA A 117 -5.91 -9.26 9.91
CA ALA A 117 -6.99 -8.31 10.21
C ALA A 117 -6.48 -6.94 10.69
N ARG A 118 -5.27 -6.88 11.28
CA ARG A 118 -4.65 -5.61 11.72
C ARG A 118 -4.36 -4.67 10.56
N ALA A 119 -3.85 -5.18 9.45
CA ALA A 119 -3.62 -4.37 8.25
C ALA A 119 -4.93 -3.87 7.62
N ASN A 120 -6.06 -4.55 7.89
CA ASN A 120 -7.37 -4.27 7.29
C ASN A 120 -8.28 -3.36 8.12
N ARG A 121 -7.76 -2.67 9.15
CA ARG A 121 -8.52 -1.63 9.88
C ARG A 121 -8.85 -0.46 8.96
N VAL A 122 -10.06 0.10 9.01
CA VAL A 122 -10.42 1.27 8.19
C VAL A 122 -9.68 2.50 8.68
N PHE A 123 -9.05 3.25 7.77
CA PHE A 123 -8.34 4.49 8.11
C PHE A 123 -8.17 5.40 6.89
N ARG A 124 -8.72 6.63 6.93
CA ARG A 124 -8.60 7.66 5.88
C ARG A 124 -8.78 7.05 4.47
N ASP A 125 -7.85 7.30 3.56
CA ASP A 125 -7.84 6.82 2.16
C ASP A 125 -7.25 5.41 1.98
N LYS A 126 -7.06 4.64 3.06
CA LYS A 126 -6.51 3.29 2.97
C LYS A 126 -7.54 2.36 2.32
N ALA A 127 -7.29 2.00 1.07
CA ALA A 127 -8.16 1.13 0.29
C ALA A 127 -8.16 -0.32 0.81
N ASN A 128 -7.00 -0.82 1.23
CA ASN A 128 -6.80 -2.20 1.67
C ASN A 128 -5.53 -2.34 2.52
N GLY A 129 -5.42 -3.48 3.21
CA GLY A 129 -4.16 -3.94 3.79
C GLY A 129 -3.33 -4.73 2.79
N LEU A 130 -2.00 -4.66 2.93
CA LEU A 130 -1.02 -5.43 2.17
C LEU A 130 -0.33 -6.43 3.11
N ILE A 131 -0.34 -7.71 2.74
CA ILE A 131 0.38 -8.76 3.45
C ILE A 131 1.46 -9.31 2.53
N VAL A 132 2.71 -9.28 2.98
CA VAL A 132 3.85 -9.86 2.28
C VAL A 132 4.29 -11.11 3.03
N ASP A 133 4.11 -12.27 2.42
CA ASP A 133 4.36 -13.57 3.05
C ASP A 133 5.63 -14.22 2.50
N TYR A 134 6.69 -14.28 3.31
CA TYR A 134 7.96 -14.90 2.96
C TYR A 134 8.01 -16.40 3.29
N VAL A 135 7.11 -16.89 4.14
CA VAL A 135 7.13 -18.26 4.68
C VAL A 135 6.12 -19.17 3.95
N GLY A 136 5.19 -18.61 3.19
CA GLY A 136 4.15 -19.35 2.48
C GLY A 136 2.98 -19.76 3.39
N VAL A 137 2.76 -19.01 4.47
CA VAL A 137 1.68 -19.20 5.43
C VAL A 137 0.29 -19.05 4.77
N PHE A 138 0.19 -18.23 3.74
CA PHE A 138 -1.07 -17.96 3.03
C PHE A 138 -1.65 -19.18 2.32
N ARG A 139 -0.81 -20.10 1.82
CA ARG A 139 -1.29 -21.37 1.22
C ARG A 139 -2.02 -22.22 2.24
N ASN A 140 -1.57 -22.21 3.50
CA ASN A 140 -2.24 -22.92 4.58
C ASN A 140 -3.55 -22.22 4.96
N LEU A 141 -3.59 -20.89 4.90
CA LEU A 141 -4.81 -20.12 5.12
C LEU A 141 -5.86 -20.41 4.05
N GLN A 142 -5.49 -20.43 2.77
CA GLN A 142 -6.42 -20.74 1.68
C GLN A 142 -7.07 -22.10 1.86
N ARG A 143 -6.28 -23.13 2.22
CA ARG A 143 -6.82 -24.46 2.53
C ARG A 143 -7.77 -24.43 3.73
N ALA A 144 -7.41 -23.72 4.80
CA ALA A 144 -8.26 -23.60 5.97
C ALA A 144 -9.56 -22.83 5.65
N LEU A 145 -9.49 -21.70 4.95
CA LEU A 145 -10.65 -20.90 4.56
C LEU A 145 -11.60 -21.64 3.62
N ALA A 146 -11.09 -22.48 2.71
CA ALA A 146 -11.92 -23.32 1.86
C ALA A 146 -12.73 -24.35 2.68
N ILE A 147 -12.19 -24.82 3.80
CA ILE A 147 -12.84 -25.78 4.71
C ILE A 147 -13.87 -25.08 5.62
N TYR A 148 -13.57 -23.85 6.08
CA TYR A 148 -14.45 -23.11 7.01
C TYR A 148 -15.51 -22.24 6.31
N GLY A 149 -15.24 -21.75 5.08
CA GLY A 149 -16.14 -20.88 4.34
C GLY A 149 -17.41 -21.56 3.84
N SER A 150 -17.36 -22.88 3.61
CA SER A 150 -18.50 -23.69 3.17
C SER A 150 -19.52 -24.00 4.28
N GLY A 151 -19.14 -23.87 5.55
CA GLY A 151 -19.94 -24.34 6.69
C GLY A 151 -20.76 -23.29 7.44
N SER A 152 -20.62 -21.99 7.15
CA SER A 152 -21.19 -20.95 8.02
C SER A 152 -21.72 -19.73 7.27
N GLY A 153 -22.83 -19.89 6.52
CA GLY A 153 -23.73 -18.82 6.09
C GLY A 153 -23.16 -17.67 5.24
N GLY A 154 -21.85 -17.67 4.97
CA GLY A 154 -21.12 -16.58 4.37
C GLY A 154 -20.95 -16.75 2.88
N GLY A 155 -22.01 -17.04 2.13
CA GLY A 155 -22.07 -16.95 0.66
C GLY A 155 -21.01 -17.67 -0.19
N VAL A 156 -20.03 -18.33 0.42
CA VAL A 156 -18.92 -19.05 -0.21
C VAL A 156 -19.41 -20.48 -0.43
N ARG A 157 -19.61 -20.85 -1.69
CA ARG A 157 -20.04 -22.21 -2.05
C ARG A 157 -18.86 -23.18 -1.92
N GLU A 158 -19.18 -24.46 -1.77
CA GLU A 158 -18.16 -25.51 -1.83
C GLU A 158 -17.42 -25.43 -3.18
N GLY A 159 -16.12 -25.11 -3.15
CA GLY A 159 -15.30 -24.84 -4.34
C GLY A 159 -14.95 -23.36 -4.58
N ASP A 160 -15.60 -22.41 -3.91
CA ASP A 160 -15.22 -20.99 -3.98
C ASP A 160 -13.93 -20.76 -3.19
N MET A 161 -12.90 -20.25 -3.88
CA MET A 161 -11.73 -19.69 -3.21
C MET A 161 -12.02 -18.23 -2.86
N PRO A 162 -12.12 -17.85 -1.57
CA PRO A 162 -12.35 -16.46 -1.18
C PRO A 162 -11.21 -15.53 -1.60
N VAL A 163 -10.06 -16.12 -1.93
CA VAL A 163 -8.91 -15.42 -2.50
C VAL A 163 -8.99 -15.48 -4.01
N LYS A 164 -9.04 -14.30 -4.64
CA LYS A 164 -8.94 -14.14 -6.09
C LYS A 164 -7.52 -13.77 -6.48
N ASP A 165 -7.15 -14.10 -7.71
CA ASP A 165 -5.89 -13.67 -8.30
C ASP A 165 -5.86 -12.14 -8.44
N LYS A 166 -4.71 -11.53 -8.15
CA LYS A 166 -4.45 -10.11 -8.37
C LYS A 166 -4.63 -9.73 -9.84
N ALA A 167 -4.38 -10.64 -10.78
CA ALA A 167 -4.63 -10.45 -12.20
C ALA A 167 -6.10 -10.08 -12.50
N ALA A 168 -7.05 -10.62 -11.73
CA ALA A 168 -8.46 -10.28 -11.87
C ALA A 168 -8.74 -8.82 -11.46
N LEU A 169 -8.00 -8.30 -10.46
CA LEU A 169 -8.10 -6.90 -10.05
C LEU A 169 -7.50 -5.96 -11.10
N VAL A 170 -6.38 -6.35 -11.72
CA VAL A 170 -5.81 -5.61 -12.86
C VAL A 170 -6.78 -5.58 -14.04
N GLY A 171 -7.47 -6.70 -14.31
CA GLY A 171 -8.52 -6.75 -15.33
C GLY A 171 -9.68 -5.79 -15.04
N GLN A 172 -10.13 -5.74 -13.79
CA GLN A 172 -11.18 -4.79 -13.36
C GLN A 172 -10.73 -3.33 -13.52
N LEU A 173 -9.48 -3.00 -13.17
CA LEU A 173 -8.94 -1.65 -13.38
C LEU A 173 -8.93 -1.28 -14.87
N LYS A 174 -8.47 -2.19 -15.75
CA LYS A 174 -8.49 -1.96 -17.20
C LYS A 174 -9.90 -1.71 -17.72
N HIS A 175 -10.88 -2.45 -17.21
CA HIS A 175 -12.27 -2.25 -17.58
C HIS A 175 -12.80 -0.88 -17.12
N ALA A 176 -12.54 -0.49 -15.87
CA ALA A 176 -12.94 0.81 -15.34
C ALA A 176 -12.29 1.98 -16.11
N ILE A 177 -11.02 1.86 -16.51
CA ILE A 177 -10.35 2.84 -17.37
C ILE A 177 -11.03 2.93 -18.73
N ALA A 178 -11.42 1.80 -19.32
CA ALA A 178 -12.13 1.78 -20.61
C ALA A 178 -13.52 2.44 -20.49
N GLU A 179 -14.23 2.25 -19.38
CA GLU A 179 -15.52 2.91 -19.12
C GLU A 179 -15.37 4.43 -19.02
N VAL A 180 -14.39 4.93 -18.25
CA VAL A 180 -14.08 6.38 -18.17
C VAL A 180 -13.71 6.92 -19.56
N THR A 181 -12.85 6.21 -20.28
CA THR A 181 -12.41 6.62 -21.62
C THR A 181 -13.60 6.72 -22.59
N ALA A 182 -14.49 5.73 -22.57
CA ALA A 182 -15.69 5.74 -23.40
C ALA A 182 -16.67 6.86 -23.01
N PHE A 183 -16.78 7.18 -21.71
CA PHE A 183 -17.56 8.33 -21.24
C PHE A 183 -16.96 9.65 -21.76
N CYS A 184 -15.65 9.84 -21.61
CA CYS A 184 -14.94 11.02 -22.09
C CYS A 184 -15.07 11.18 -23.62
N MET A 185 -14.92 10.10 -24.39
CA MET A 185 -15.08 10.14 -25.85
C MET A 185 -16.49 10.57 -26.27
N LYS A 186 -17.54 10.15 -25.55
CA LYS A 186 -18.92 10.61 -25.83
C LYS A 186 -19.09 12.11 -25.62
N GLN A 187 -18.31 12.71 -24.72
CA GLN A 187 -18.27 14.15 -24.48
C GLN A 187 -17.27 14.88 -25.39
N GLY A 188 -16.67 14.18 -26.38
CA GLY A 188 -15.69 14.76 -27.30
C GLY A 188 -14.28 14.92 -26.73
N ILE A 189 -13.98 14.26 -25.62
CA ILE A 189 -12.69 14.32 -24.93
C ILE A 189 -11.86 13.09 -25.29
N ASP A 190 -10.69 13.32 -25.88
CA ASP A 190 -9.72 12.26 -26.17
C ASP A 190 -8.60 12.26 -25.12
N LEU A 191 -8.69 11.33 -24.17
CA LEU A 191 -7.71 11.17 -23.09
C LEU A 191 -6.32 10.77 -23.60
N ASP A 192 -6.25 9.94 -24.64
CA ASP A 192 -4.98 9.48 -25.20
C ASP A 192 -4.28 10.66 -25.92
N ALA A 193 -5.04 11.54 -26.58
CA ALA A 193 -4.49 12.77 -27.18
C ALA A 193 -3.98 13.77 -26.13
N ILE A 194 -4.69 13.93 -25.00
CA ILE A 194 -4.23 14.77 -23.88
C ILE A 194 -2.92 14.21 -23.31
N GLN A 195 -2.81 12.88 -23.17
CA GLN A 195 -1.63 12.24 -22.61
C GLN A 195 -0.42 12.33 -23.52
N CYS A 196 -0.60 12.21 -24.84
CA CYS A 196 0.47 12.23 -25.83
C CYS A 196 0.94 13.66 -26.20
N SER A 197 0.29 14.70 -25.69
CA SER A 197 0.70 16.09 -25.98
C SER A 197 2.05 16.42 -25.32
N GLU A 198 3.06 16.65 -26.16
CA GLU A 198 4.43 16.98 -25.73
C GLU A 198 4.58 18.41 -25.18
N LYS A 199 3.64 19.31 -25.50
CA LYS A 199 3.69 20.72 -25.10
C LYS A 199 2.73 21.00 -23.95
N GLY A 200 3.29 21.40 -22.81
CA GLY A 200 2.51 21.68 -21.58
C GLY A 200 1.34 22.65 -21.76
N PHE A 201 1.50 23.71 -22.55
CA PHE A 201 0.42 24.68 -22.81
C PHE A 201 -0.75 24.11 -23.64
N GLU A 202 -0.46 23.27 -24.63
CA GLU A 202 -1.52 22.60 -25.42
C GLU A 202 -2.27 21.61 -24.55
N ARG A 203 -1.55 20.85 -23.71
CA ARG A 203 -2.14 19.93 -22.74
C ARG A 203 -3.05 20.63 -21.74
N ILE A 204 -2.62 21.75 -21.16
CA ILE A 204 -3.45 22.54 -20.22
C ILE A 204 -4.73 22.99 -20.90
N LYS A 205 -4.63 23.52 -22.13
CA LYS A 205 -5.83 23.94 -22.89
C LYS A 205 -6.78 22.78 -23.16
N MET A 206 -6.27 21.59 -23.49
CA MET A 206 -7.11 20.41 -23.69
C MET A 206 -7.76 19.93 -22.38
N LEU A 207 -7.07 20.07 -21.24
CA LEU A 207 -7.64 19.79 -19.92
C LEU A 207 -8.77 20.77 -19.57
N ASP A 208 -8.58 22.07 -19.81
CA ASP A 208 -9.62 23.08 -19.59
C ASP A 208 -10.86 22.78 -20.44
N ASN A 209 -10.67 22.49 -21.72
CA ASN A 209 -11.76 22.09 -22.61
C ASN A 209 -12.48 20.81 -22.14
N ALA A 210 -11.73 19.84 -21.60
CA ALA A 210 -12.29 18.61 -21.06
C ALA A 210 -13.13 18.85 -19.81
N VAL A 211 -12.64 19.72 -18.91
CA VAL A 211 -13.38 20.14 -17.72
C VAL A 211 -14.68 20.83 -18.12
N ASP A 212 -14.63 21.77 -19.06
CA ASP A 212 -15.82 22.47 -19.55
C ASP A 212 -16.85 21.51 -20.17
N ALA A 213 -16.40 20.53 -20.94
CA ALA A 213 -17.27 19.51 -21.55
C ALA A 213 -17.92 18.58 -20.51
N ILE A 214 -17.26 18.28 -19.40
CA ILE A 214 -17.82 17.46 -18.30
C ILE A 214 -18.79 18.27 -17.44
N LEU A 215 -18.49 19.56 -17.20
CA LEU A 215 -19.26 20.44 -16.31
C LEU A 215 -20.53 21.03 -16.93
N VAL A 216 -20.90 20.64 -18.16
CA VAL A 216 -22.11 21.11 -18.85
C VAL A 216 -23.38 20.84 -18.04
N ASN A 217 -23.43 19.73 -17.27
CA ASN A 217 -24.53 19.43 -16.36
C ASN A 217 -24.05 18.70 -15.09
N ASP A 218 -24.83 18.82 -14.02
CA ASP A 218 -24.49 18.23 -12.71
C ASP A 218 -24.47 16.69 -12.74
N ASP A 219 -25.28 16.07 -13.61
CA ASP A 219 -25.33 14.61 -13.77
C ASP A 219 -24.04 14.05 -14.38
N SER A 220 -23.52 14.68 -15.44
CA SER A 220 -22.27 14.28 -16.13
C SER A 220 -21.07 14.46 -15.21
N LYS A 221 -21.06 15.55 -14.42
CA LYS A 221 -20.06 15.75 -13.37
C LYS A 221 -20.11 14.62 -12.34
N ARG A 222 -21.31 14.27 -11.85
CA ARG A 222 -21.49 13.20 -10.87
C ARG A 222 -21.04 11.85 -11.42
N ASP A 223 -21.41 11.53 -12.66
CA ASP A 223 -21.06 10.28 -13.33
C ASP A 223 -19.55 10.17 -13.52
N TYR A 224 -18.91 11.23 -14.02
CA TYR A 224 -17.45 11.26 -14.16
C TYR A 224 -16.75 11.06 -12.82
N LEU A 225 -17.16 11.78 -11.76
CA LEU A 225 -16.56 11.64 -10.43
C LEU A 225 -16.72 10.23 -9.85
N LEU A 226 -17.84 9.56 -10.13
CA LEU A 226 -18.07 8.17 -9.71
C LEU A 226 -17.13 7.21 -10.44
N LEU A 227 -17.02 7.34 -11.77
CA LEU A 227 -16.15 6.50 -12.59
C LEU A 227 -14.67 6.72 -12.25
N ALA A 228 -14.24 7.99 -12.18
CA ALA A 228 -12.88 8.35 -11.79
C ALA A 228 -12.54 7.90 -10.36
N GLY A 229 -13.49 8.03 -9.43
CA GLY A 229 -13.36 7.52 -8.06
C GLY A 229 -13.16 6.00 -8.01
N ASN A 230 -13.87 5.25 -8.86
CA ASN A 230 -13.69 3.80 -8.98
C ASN A 230 -12.32 3.43 -9.54
N VAL A 231 -11.85 4.12 -10.59
CA VAL A 231 -10.49 3.94 -11.14
C VAL A 231 -9.44 4.21 -10.07
N ASN A 232 -9.53 5.31 -9.33
CA ASN A 232 -8.59 5.65 -8.26
C ASN A 232 -8.58 4.57 -7.15
N LYS A 233 -9.75 4.08 -6.75
CA LYS A 233 -9.87 3.00 -5.75
C LYS A 233 -9.21 1.70 -6.22
N LEU A 234 -9.49 1.28 -7.46
CA LEU A 234 -8.91 0.06 -8.04
C LEU A 234 -7.40 0.21 -8.26
N TYR A 235 -6.94 1.38 -8.70
CA TYR A 235 -5.52 1.70 -8.85
C TYR A 235 -4.78 1.58 -7.51
N LYS A 236 -5.31 2.19 -6.44
CA LYS A 236 -4.73 2.06 -5.09
C LYS A 236 -4.70 0.60 -4.62
N ALA A 237 -5.72 -0.18 -4.95
CA ALA A 237 -5.83 -1.58 -4.53
C ALA A 237 -4.84 -2.53 -5.23
N ILE A 238 -4.36 -2.21 -6.44
CA ILE A 238 -3.35 -3.03 -7.12
C ILE A 238 -1.93 -2.74 -6.64
N LEU A 239 -1.66 -1.58 -6.04
CA LEU A 239 -0.31 -1.25 -5.56
C LEU A 239 0.18 -2.28 -4.54
N PRO A 240 1.45 -2.71 -4.60
CA PRO A 240 2.55 -2.20 -5.44
C PRO A 240 2.78 -3.02 -6.73
N ASP A 241 1.74 -3.46 -7.45
CA ASP A 241 1.92 -4.25 -8.69
C ASP A 241 2.81 -3.54 -9.72
N PRO A 242 3.73 -4.25 -10.41
CA PRO A 242 4.44 -3.68 -11.54
C PRO A 242 3.52 -3.11 -12.63
N ALA A 243 2.39 -3.75 -12.92
CA ALA A 243 1.43 -3.28 -13.91
C ALA A 243 0.81 -1.91 -13.57
N ALA A 244 0.89 -1.48 -12.30
CA ALA A 244 0.44 -0.15 -11.91
C ALA A 244 1.27 0.96 -12.59
N LYS A 245 2.57 0.73 -12.84
CA LYS A 245 3.44 1.71 -13.50
C LYS A 245 2.96 2.02 -14.93
N ASP A 246 2.54 1.00 -15.65
CA ASP A 246 2.08 1.13 -17.04
C ASP A 246 0.69 1.78 -17.12
N LEU A 247 -0.14 1.56 -16.10
CA LEU A 247 -1.51 2.08 -16.03
C LEU A 247 -1.59 3.48 -15.41
N PHE A 248 -0.58 3.90 -14.64
CA PHE A 248 -0.53 5.17 -13.92
C PHE A 248 -0.88 6.39 -14.78
N PRO A 249 -0.34 6.56 -16.01
CA PRO A 249 -0.67 7.73 -16.82
C PRO A 249 -2.16 7.85 -17.16
N LYS A 250 -2.85 6.71 -17.31
CA LYS A 250 -4.28 6.65 -17.63
C LYS A 250 -5.18 6.80 -16.40
N CYS A 251 -4.63 6.71 -15.20
CA CYS A 251 -5.37 6.84 -13.94
C CYS A 251 -5.31 8.25 -13.34
N ILE A 252 -4.48 9.15 -13.87
CA ILE A 252 -4.26 10.51 -13.35
C ILE A 252 -5.06 11.58 -14.10
N LEU A 253 -5.42 11.30 -15.35
CA LEU A 253 -6.27 12.15 -16.19
C LEU A 253 -7.75 12.03 -15.77
#